data_AF-A0AB39QE63-F1
#
_entry.id   AF-A0AB39QE63-F1
#
_cell.length_a   1.000
_cell.length_b   1.000
_cell.length_c   1.000
_cell.angle_alpha   90.00
_cell.angle_beta   90.00
_cell.angle_gamma   90.00
#
_symmetry.space_group_name_H-M   'P 1'
#
loop_
_entity.id
_entity.type
_entity.pdbx_description
1 polymer ?
#
loop_
_entity_poly.entity_id
_entity_poly.type
_entity_poly.pdbx_seq_one_letter_code
_entity_poly.pdbx_strand_id
1 'polypeptide(L)'
;MSPGCRAAVRTGLPHATVVVDHFHVVQLANKMLNLVRRRTTATLRGRHGRAGDPEWKDRRRLLRNREDLTDTQLSTMWNQPIGTVDIGMTLLTACIAKEKLRDLLACARITDRHPANQRLRTRCVTTRRARGHLHPA
;
A
#
# COMPACT_ATOMS: atom_id res chain seq x y z
N MET A 1 3.20 -9.28 -12.32
CA MET A 1 4.05 -9.75 -13.43
C MET A 1 3.18 -10.42 -14.47
N SER A 2 3.31 -10.07 -15.75
CA SER A 2 2.54 -10.69 -16.82
C SER A 2 2.96 -12.17 -17.03
N PRO A 3 2.09 -13.00 -17.64
CA PRO A 3 2.42 -14.40 -17.94
C PRO A 3 3.67 -14.54 -18.80
N GLY A 4 3.84 -13.68 -19.82
CA GLY A 4 5.00 -13.69 -20.73
C GLY A 4 6.32 -13.39 -20.01
N CYS A 5 6.37 -12.38 -19.15
CA CYS A 5 7.60 -12.10 -18.38
C CYS A 5 7.94 -13.24 -17.41
N ARG A 6 6.94 -13.90 -16.81
CA ARG A 6 7.17 -15.05 -15.93
C ARG A 6 7.79 -16.22 -16.68
N ALA A 7 7.25 -16.54 -17.85
CA ALA A 7 7.75 -17.63 -18.69
C ALA A 7 9.19 -17.35 -19.16
N ALA A 8 9.48 -16.12 -19.59
CA ALA A 8 10.81 -15.71 -19.99
C ALA A 8 11.84 -15.83 -18.84
N VAL A 9 11.51 -15.37 -17.63
CA VAL A 9 12.40 -15.50 -16.46
C VAL A 9 12.64 -16.97 -16.10
N ARG A 10 11.60 -17.80 -16.12
CA ARG A 10 11.76 -19.24 -15.82
C ARG A 10 12.60 -19.98 -16.86
N THR A 11 12.54 -19.56 -18.11
CA THR A 11 13.33 -20.15 -19.19
C THR A 11 14.77 -19.65 -19.17
N GLY A 12 14.98 -18.35 -18.96
CA GLY A 12 16.31 -17.74 -18.97
C GLY A 12 17.10 -17.88 -17.67
N LEU A 13 16.44 -18.13 -16.53
CA LEU A 13 17.05 -18.26 -15.22
C LEU A 13 16.42 -19.44 -14.45
N PRO A 14 16.63 -20.70 -14.89
CA PRO A 14 15.94 -21.87 -14.35
C PRO A 14 16.26 -22.15 -12.88
N HIS A 15 17.43 -21.71 -12.40
CA HIS A 15 17.87 -21.91 -11.01
C HIS A 15 17.60 -20.69 -10.11
N ALA A 16 17.04 -19.60 -10.64
CA ALA A 16 16.77 -18.41 -9.84
C ALA A 16 15.46 -18.54 -9.05
N THR A 17 15.51 -18.25 -7.75
CA THR A 17 14.32 -18.16 -6.91
C THR A 17 13.54 -16.89 -7.24
N VAL A 18 12.31 -17.05 -7.73
CA VAL A 18 11.42 -15.91 -8.01
C VAL A 18 10.78 -15.44 -6.70
N VAL A 19 11.20 -14.27 -6.22
CA VAL A 19 10.69 -13.64 -4.99
C VAL A 19 9.83 -12.43 -5.35
N VAL A 20 8.79 -12.19 -4.56
CA VAL A 20 7.97 -10.97 -4.68
C VAL A 20 8.69 -9.83 -3.96
N ASP A 21 9.00 -8.75 -4.68
CA ASP A 21 9.58 -7.56 -4.05
C ASP A 21 8.61 -6.94 -3.02
N HIS A 22 9.16 -6.53 -1.87
CA HIS A 22 8.47 -5.89 -0.76
C HIS A 22 7.51 -4.76 -1.18
N PHE A 23 7.87 -3.98 -2.21
CA PHE A 23 7.01 -2.91 -2.76
C PHE A 23 5.66 -3.45 -3.23
N HIS A 24 5.65 -4.59 -3.92
CA HIS A 24 4.43 -5.18 -4.47
C HIS A 24 3.55 -5.75 -3.36
N VAL A 25 4.14 -6.29 -2.30
CA VAL A 25 3.40 -6.76 -1.13
C VAL A 25 2.70 -5.60 -0.41
N VAL A 26 3.41 -4.49 -0.18
CA VAL A 26 2.82 -3.27 0.41
C VAL A 26 1.74 -2.67 -0.51
N GLN A 27 1.96 -2.67 -1.82
CA GLN A 27 0.95 -2.23 -2.79
C GLN A 27 -0.31 -3.10 -2.72
N LEU A 28 -0.16 -4.42 -2.56
CA LEU A 28 -1.29 -5.34 -2.39
C LEU A 28 -2.05 -5.05 -1.09
N ALA A 29 -1.36 -4.84 0.02
CA ALA A 29 -1.99 -4.48 1.30
C ALA A 29 -2.81 -3.18 1.20
N ASN A 30 -2.28 -2.16 0.52
CA ASN A 30 -3.02 -0.92 0.25
C ASN A 30 -4.26 -1.14 -0.62
N LYS A 31 -4.21 -2.06 -1.60
CA LYS A 31 -5.39 -2.45 -2.39
C LYS A 31 -6.43 -3.16 -1.51
N MET A 32 -5.98 -4.08 -0.66
CA MET A 32 -6.87 -4.81 0.27
C MET A 32 -7.55 -3.87 1.26
N LEU A 33 -6.83 -2.90 1.83
CA LEU A 33 -7.43 -1.89 2.71
C LEU A 33 -8.51 -1.06 2.00
N ASN A 34 -8.30 -0.70 0.73
CA ASN A 34 -9.32 -0.04 -0.08
C ASN A 34 -10.54 -0.93 -0.34
N LEU A 35 -10.35 -2.24 -0.55
CA LEU A 35 -11.45 -3.19 -0.73
C LEU A 35 -12.25 -3.37 0.55
N VAL A 36 -11.59 -3.54 1.70
CA VAL A 36 -12.23 -3.58 3.02
C VAL A 36 -13.08 -2.34 3.20
N ARG A 37 -12.52 -1.14 2.96
CA ARG A 37 -13.29 0.10 3.04
C ARG A 37 -14.53 0.11 2.15
N ARG A 38 -14.39 -0.25 0.87
CA ARG A 38 -15.53 -0.26 -0.06
C ARG A 38 -16.59 -1.27 0.37
N ARG A 39 -16.19 -2.47 0.80
CA ARG A 39 -17.09 -3.54 1.21
C ARG A 39 -17.80 -3.19 2.52
N THR A 40 -17.07 -2.78 3.54
CA THR A 40 -17.63 -2.38 4.83
C THR A 40 -18.61 -1.22 4.69
N THR A 41 -18.26 -0.18 3.91
CA THR A 41 -19.21 0.92 3.63
C THR A 41 -20.44 0.42 2.89
N ALA A 42 -20.29 -0.43 1.87
CA ALA A 42 -21.43 -0.95 1.11
C ALA A 42 -22.37 -1.80 1.97
N THR A 43 -21.81 -2.68 2.80
CA THR A 43 -22.57 -3.54 3.71
C THR A 43 -23.30 -2.73 4.77
N LEU A 44 -22.61 -1.80 5.45
CA LEU A 44 -23.18 -1.09 6.60
C LEU A 44 -24.08 0.09 6.21
N ARG A 45 -23.86 0.70 5.04
CA ARG A 45 -24.72 1.79 4.55
C ARG A 45 -25.77 1.35 3.54
N GLY A 46 -25.73 0.10 3.06
CA GLY A 46 -26.60 -0.40 1.98
C GLY A 46 -26.38 0.27 0.62
N ARG A 47 -25.29 1.03 0.45
CA ARG A 47 -24.97 1.80 -0.76
C ARG A 47 -23.47 2.01 -0.92
N HIS A 48 -23.03 2.38 -2.13
CA HIS A 48 -21.66 2.83 -2.32
C HIS A 48 -21.33 4.07 -1.47
N GLY A 49 -20.07 4.12 -1.00
CA GLY A 49 -19.52 5.26 -0.28
C GLY A 49 -19.47 6.51 -1.15
N ARG A 50 -19.83 7.64 -0.56
CA ARG A 50 -19.92 8.98 -1.17
C ARG A 50 -18.83 9.89 -0.63
N ALA A 51 -18.60 11.00 -1.34
CA ALA A 51 -17.60 11.99 -0.95
C ALA A 51 -17.85 12.63 0.43
N GLY A 52 -19.12 12.70 0.86
CA GLY A 52 -19.52 13.21 2.15
C GLY A 52 -19.30 12.25 3.32
N ASP A 53 -19.13 10.95 3.05
CA ASP A 53 -18.99 9.95 4.11
C ASP A 53 -17.62 10.12 4.82
N PRO A 54 -17.54 10.12 6.16
CA PRO A 54 -16.29 10.37 6.87
C PRO A 54 -15.17 9.39 6.46
N GLU A 55 -15.50 8.11 6.31
CA GLU A 55 -14.53 7.09 5.89
C GLU A 55 -13.97 7.32 4.48
N TRP A 56 -14.68 8.07 3.64
CA TRP A 56 -14.17 8.50 2.35
C TRP A 56 -13.13 9.61 2.48
N LYS A 57 -13.33 10.56 3.42
CA LYS A 57 -12.38 11.64 3.72
C LYS A 57 -11.08 11.08 4.29
N ASP A 58 -11.18 10.09 5.17
CA ASP A 58 -10.03 9.46 5.84
C ASP A 58 -9.21 8.50 4.97
N ARG A 59 -9.70 8.13 3.78
CA ARG A 59 -9.04 7.16 2.88
C ARG A 59 -7.56 7.46 2.64
N ARG A 60 -7.18 8.75 2.55
CA ARG A 60 -5.80 9.16 2.27
C ARG A 60 -4.91 8.97 3.50
N ARG A 61 -5.45 9.22 4.71
CA ARG A 61 -4.74 9.00 5.97
C ARG A 61 -4.50 7.52 6.21
N LEU A 62 -5.54 6.69 6.01
CA LEU A 62 -5.45 5.23 6.15
C LEU A 62 -4.41 4.59 5.22
N LEU A 63 -4.17 5.17 4.05
CA LEU A 63 -3.17 4.66 3.08
C LEU A 63 -1.76 5.19 3.32
N ARG A 64 -1.57 6.22 4.15
CA ARG A 64 -0.24 6.65 4.54
C ARG A 64 0.39 5.66 5.49
N ASN A 65 1.70 5.69 5.47
CA ASN A 65 2.54 4.98 6.40
C ASN A 65 2.47 5.68 7.77
N ARG A 66 2.62 4.92 8.86
CA ARG A 66 2.59 5.51 10.21
C ARG A 66 3.64 6.61 10.39
N GLU A 67 4.84 6.41 9.85
CA GLU A 67 5.95 7.37 9.93
C GLU A 67 5.75 8.65 9.09
N ASP A 68 4.83 8.63 8.12
CA ASP A 68 4.51 9.77 7.25
C ASP A 68 3.35 10.64 7.79
N LEU A 69 2.85 10.30 8.98
CA LEU A 69 1.76 11.00 9.66
C LEU A 69 2.32 11.83 10.81
N THR A 70 1.83 13.07 10.95
CA THR A 70 2.08 13.83 12.17
C THR A 70 1.26 13.27 13.33
N ASP A 71 1.70 13.50 14.57
CA ASP A 71 0.96 13.05 15.76
C ASP A 71 -0.48 13.56 15.78
N THR A 72 -0.71 14.79 15.33
CA THR A 72 -2.06 15.36 15.17
C THR A 72 -2.89 14.62 14.12
N GLN A 73 -2.29 14.23 12.98
CA GLN A 73 -3.01 13.48 11.95
C GLN A 73 -3.34 12.07 12.41
N LEU A 74 -2.44 11.43 13.14
CA LEU A 74 -2.63 10.13 13.74
C LEU A 74 -3.72 10.16 14.81
N SER A 75 -3.65 11.11 15.75
CA SER A 75 -4.63 11.26 16.82
C SER A 75 -6.01 11.60 16.26
N THR A 76 -6.09 12.46 15.26
CA THR A 76 -7.35 12.75 14.55
C THR A 76 -7.93 11.47 13.92
N MET A 77 -7.10 10.69 13.23
CA MET A 77 -7.56 9.45 12.60
C MET A 77 -8.02 8.40 13.63
N TRP A 78 -7.39 8.34 14.80
CA TRP A 78 -7.64 7.32 15.82
C TRP A 78 -8.80 7.68 16.76
N ASN A 79 -8.90 8.96 17.11
CA ASN A 79 -9.81 9.45 18.15
C ASN A 79 -11.09 10.05 17.56
N GLN A 80 -11.08 10.48 16.29
CA GLN A 80 -12.27 10.98 15.63
C GLN A 80 -13.02 9.81 14.95
N PRO A 81 -14.35 9.73 15.09
CA PRO A 81 -15.10 8.61 14.51
C PRO A 81 -15.00 8.59 12.99
N ILE A 82 -14.37 7.53 12.47
CA ILE A 82 -14.34 7.22 11.04
C ILE A 82 -15.69 6.56 10.68
N GLY A 83 -16.70 7.38 10.37
CA GLY A 83 -18.03 6.88 10.02
C GLY A 83 -18.77 6.38 11.26
N THR A 84 -19.48 5.25 11.14
CA THR A 84 -20.07 4.58 12.31
C THR A 84 -19.01 3.81 13.08
N VAL A 85 -19.29 3.44 14.34
CA VAL A 85 -18.36 2.67 15.18
C VAL A 85 -17.89 1.39 14.45
N ASP A 86 -18.81 0.64 13.85
CA ASP A 86 -18.49 -0.61 13.15
C ASP A 86 -17.62 -0.39 11.91
N ILE A 87 -17.88 0.68 11.13
CA ILE A 87 -17.06 1.05 9.99
C ILE A 87 -15.65 1.40 10.49
N GLY A 88 -15.56 2.34 11.43
CA GLY A 88 -14.29 2.85 11.92
C GLY A 88 -13.40 1.76 12.49
N MET A 89 -13.95 0.91 13.36
CA MET A 89 -13.23 -0.22 13.95
C MET A 89 -12.66 -1.16 12.89
N THR A 90 -13.47 -1.54 11.91
CA THR A 90 -13.02 -2.43 10.83
C THR A 90 -11.87 -1.83 10.02
N LEU A 91 -11.93 -0.51 9.72
CA LEU A 91 -10.89 0.17 8.96
C LEU A 91 -9.60 0.36 9.76
N LEU A 92 -9.71 0.67 11.05
CA LEU A 92 -8.55 0.80 11.92
C LEU A 92 -7.86 -0.55 12.11
N THR A 93 -8.60 -1.65 12.30
CA THR A 93 -8.03 -3.01 12.36
C THR A 93 -7.31 -3.38 11.06
N ALA A 94 -7.91 -3.09 9.90
CA ALA A 94 -7.26 -3.33 8.61
C ALA A 94 -6.01 -2.46 8.41
N CYS A 95 -6.01 -1.22 8.93
CA CYS A 95 -4.85 -0.34 8.92
C CYS A 95 -3.72 -0.91 9.79
N ILE A 96 -4.03 -1.39 11.00
CA ILE A 96 -3.07 -2.06 11.90
C ILE A 96 -2.45 -3.28 11.21
N ALA A 97 -3.26 -4.13 10.59
CA ALA A 97 -2.78 -5.32 9.89
C ALA A 97 -1.80 -4.94 8.76
N LYS A 98 -2.11 -3.88 8.00
CA LYS A 98 -1.21 -3.34 6.98
C LYS A 98 0.11 -2.86 7.58
N GLU A 99 0.09 -2.09 8.67
CA GLU A 99 1.33 -1.59 9.30
C GLU A 99 2.16 -2.75 9.90
N LYS A 100 1.52 -3.74 10.53
CA LYS A 100 2.23 -4.93 11.04
C LYS A 100 2.91 -5.74 9.93
N LEU A 101 2.27 -5.84 8.76
CA LEU A 101 2.92 -6.42 7.58
C LEU A 101 4.15 -5.60 7.17
N ARG A 102 4.08 -4.26 7.21
CA ARG A 102 5.22 -3.41 6.89
C ARG A 102 6.37 -3.60 7.89
N ASP A 103 6.07 -3.73 9.18
CA ASP A 103 7.06 -4.02 10.23
C ASP A 103 7.78 -5.36 9.96
N LEU A 104 7.02 -6.43 9.66
CA LEU A 104 7.58 -7.74 9.34
C LEU A 104 8.50 -7.69 8.11
N LEU A 105 8.06 -6.98 7.06
CA LEU A 105 8.84 -6.77 5.84
C LEU A 105 10.10 -5.92 6.09
N ALA A 106 10.05 -4.98 7.04
CA ALA A 106 11.22 -4.21 7.45
C ALA A 106 12.24 -5.08 8.20
N CYS A 107 11.78 -5.99 9.07
CA CYS A 107 12.64 -6.98 9.72
C CYS A 107 13.29 -7.94 8.71
N ALA A 108 12.52 -8.44 7.73
CA ALA A 108 13.04 -9.33 6.68
C ALA A 108 14.10 -8.65 5.79
N ARG A 109 14.02 -7.33 5.60
CA ARG A 109 15.05 -6.56 4.88
C ARG A 109 16.41 -6.56 5.61
N ILE A 110 16.43 -6.76 6.93
CA ILE A 110 17.68 -6.79 7.71
C ILE A 110 18.40 -8.13 7.52
N THR A 111 17.66 -9.22 7.33
CA THR A 111 18.21 -10.57 7.15
C THR A 111 18.58 -10.88 5.69
N ASP A 112 17.86 -10.31 4.71
CA ASP A 112 18.08 -10.52 3.27
C ASP A 112 19.01 -9.46 2.62
N ARG A 113 20.12 -9.10 3.29
CA ARG A 113 21.20 -8.32 2.65
C ARG A 113 21.98 -9.19 1.67
N HIS A 114 21.32 -9.66 0.60
CA HIS A 114 22.00 -10.20 -0.55
C HIS A 114 22.44 -9.04 -1.48
N PRO A 115 23.75 -8.84 -1.73
CA PRO A 115 24.28 -7.66 -2.42
C PRO A 115 23.77 -7.48 -3.86
N ALA A 116 23.21 -8.53 -4.49
CA ALA A 116 22.64 -8.44 -5.83
C ALA A 116 21.34 -7.62 -5.90
N ASN A 117 20.53 -7.58 -4.82
CA ASN A 117 19.28 -6.83 -4.79
C ASN A 117 19.47 -5.30 -4.71
N GLN A 118 20.67 -4.83 -4.33
CA GLN A 118 20.99 -3.40 -4.22
C GLN A 118 21.26 -2.75 -5.58
N ARG A 119 21.78 -3.51 -6.57
CA ARG A 119 22.18 -2.99 -7.90
C ARG A 119 21.01 -2.68 -8.83
N LEU A 120 19.82 -3.28 -8.61
CA LEU A 120 18.64 -3.02 -9.43
C LEU A 120 17.88 -1.75 -9.00
N ARG A 121 18.07 -1.27 -7.76
CA ARG A 121 17.36 -0.09 -7.23
C ARG A 121 17.91 1.25 -7.67
N THR A 122 19.22 1.36 -7.94
CA THR A 122 19.85 2.63 -8.35
C THR A 122 19.49 3.05 -9.78
N ARG A 123 18.90 2.16 -10.59
CA ARG A 123 18.47 2.48 -11.97
C ARG A 123 16.99 2.84 -12.14
N CYS A 124 16.13 2.55 -11.17
CA CYS A 124 14.67 2.81 -11.29
C CYS A 124 14.20 4.16 -10.72
N VAL A 125 15.08 4.98 -10.13
CA VAL A 125 14.69 6.30 -9.57
C VAL A 125 14.54 7.39 -10.65
N THR A 126 14.99 7.18 -11.89
CA THR A 126 14.99 8.21 -12.93
C THR A 126 13.68 8.38 -13.71
N THR A 127 12.71 7.47 -13.60
CA THR A 127 11.48 7.55 -14.42
C THR A 127 10.35 8.38 -13.81
N ARG A 128 10.51 8.94 -12.59
CA ARG A 128 9.50 9.84 -12.00
C ARG A 128 9.82 11.33 -12.17
N ARG A 129 11.03 11.71 -12.59
CA ARG A 129 11.42 13.12 -12.76
C ARG A 129 11.24 13.67 -14.18
N ALA A 130 10.94 12.81 -15.17
CA ALA A 130 10.87 13.19 -16.59
C ALA A 130 9.44 13.42 -17.14
N ARG A 131 8.40 13.49 -16.29
CA ARG A 131 7.02 13.80 -16.73
C ARG A 131 6.55 15.23 -16.42
N GLY A 132 7.46 16.12 -16.01
CA GLY A 132 7.14 17.51 -15.64
C GLY A 132 7.46 18.57 -16.69
N HIS A 133 8.07 18.21 -17.82
CA HIS A 133 8.54 19.19 -18.82
C HIS A 133 8.21 18.75 -20.24
N LEU A 134 6.93 18.79 -20.61
CA LEU A 134 6.51 18.93 -22.01
C LEU A 134 5.33 19.94 -22.03
N HIS A 135 5.59 21.06 -22.72
CA HIS A 135 4.82 22.26 -23.08
C HIS A 135 3.29 22.32 -22.85
N PRO A 136 2.78 23.52 -22.52
CA PRO A 136 2.06 24.33 -23.53
C PRO A 136 2.68 25.75 -23.59
N ALA A 137 2.68 26.51 -24.68
CA ALA A 137 1.96 26.48 -25.94
C ALA A 137 2.93 26.62 -27.12
#